data_AF-A0A2E3ULX0-F1
#
_entry.id   AF-A0A2E3ULX0-F1
#
_cell.length_a   1.000
_cell.length_b   1.000
_cell.length_c   1.000
_cell.angle_alpha   90.00
_cell.angle_beta   90.00
_cell.angle_gamma   90.00
#
_symmetry.space_group_name_H-M   'P 1'
#
loop_
_entity.id
_entity.type
_entity.pdbx_description
1 polymer ?
#
loop_
_entity_poly.entity_id
_entity_poly.type
_entity_poly.pdbx_seq_one_letter_code
_entity_poly.pdbx_strand_id
1 'polypeptide(L)'
;GVSYRDLEEMMAERGHRVDHSTIYRWVQHYSPEIERRMRWQWRHPRSNSWRVDETYIKVRGKWAYLYRAVDKFGDTIDFYLSSTRNTKAAKRFLGKALKGLKSWEQPRVINTDKAPTYGAALAELKQEGKCASDVQHRQVKYLNNVVEADHGKLKQLIKPVRGFKTMKTAYATIKGFEVMRALRKGQGRAYNLTRDPIGEKRMIERAFGVGPCVMAETMAWLEKQLAA
;
A
#
# COMPACT_ATOMS: atom_id res chain seq x y z
N GLY A 1 15.46 1.04 8.85
CA GLY A 1 15.16 0.43 7.54
C GLY A 1 16.47 0.03 6.88
N VAL A 2 16.42 -0.84 5.88
CA VAL A 2 17.60 -1.52 5.30
C VAL A 2 17.87 -0.95 3.89
N SER A 3 19.12 -0.62 3.58
CA SER A 3 19.54 -0.15 2.25
C SER A 3 19.74 -1.31 1.27
N TYR A 4 19.85 -1.05 -0.04
CA TYR A 4 20.14 -2.12 -1.00
C TYR A 4 21.53 -2.74 -0.82
N ARG A 5 22.50 -1.98 -0.30
CA ARG A 5 23.84 -2.48 0.01
C ARG A 5 23.82 -3.38 1.23
N ASP A 6 23.09 -2.96 2.26
CA ASP A 6 22.86 -3.78 3.45
C ASP A 6 22.18 -5.11 3.05
N LEU A 7 21.23 -5.08 2.10
CA LEU A 7 20.60 -6.32 1.58
C LEU A 7 21.57 -7.20 0.81
N GLU A 8 22.49 -6.63 0.03
CA GLU A 8 23.55 -7.37 -0.66
C GLU A 8 24.47 -8.07 0.37
N GLU A 9 24.90 -7.36 1.41
CA GLU A 9 25.70 -7.93 2.51
C GLU A 9 24.94 -9.06 3.23
N MET A 10 23.68 -8.82 3.59
CA MET A 10 22.82 -9.82 4.24
C MET A 10 22.58 -11.07 3.35
N MET A 11 22.52 -10.91 2.02
CA MET A 11 22.41 -12.05 1.11
C MET A 11 23.74 -12.80 1.01
N ALA A 12 24.87 -12.08 0.96
CA ALA A 12 26.20 -12.67 0.92
C ALA A 12 26.51 -13.50 2.19
N GLU A 13 26.12 -13.00 3.38
CA GLU A 13 26.19 -13.73 4.66
C GLU A 13 25.44 -15.06 4.63
N ARG A 14 24.41 -15.17 3.80
CA ARG A 14 23.58 -16.38 3.62
C ARG A 14 24.03 -17.25 2.45
N GLY A 15 25.19 -16.94 1.84
CA GLY A 15 25.76 -17.70 0.73
C GLY A 15 25.27 -17.29 -0.66
N HIS A 16 24.48 -16.21 -0.78
CA HIS A 16 23.95 -15.73 -2.05
C HIS A 16 24.66 -14.44 -2.49
N ARG A 17 25.48 -14.51 -3.54
CA ARG A 17 26.13 -13.32 -4.12
C ARG A 17 25.18 -12.62 -5.10
N VAL A 18 24.60 -11.51 -4.67
CA VAL A 18 23.70 -10.69 -5.50
C VAL A 18 24.06 -9.22 -5.33
N ASP A 19 24.47 -8.56 -6.42
CA ASP A 19 24.79 -7.14 -6.40
C ASP A 19 23.54 -6.28 -6.09
N HIS A 20 23.70 -5.23 -5.29
CA HIS A 20 22.64 -4.31 -4.90
C HIS A 20 21.88 -3.69 -6.09
N SER A 21 22.51 -3.50 -7.25
CA SER A 21 21.84 -3.03 -8.47
C SER A 21 20.88 -4.07 -9.06
N THR A 22 21.16 -5.36 -8.86
CA THR A 22 20.26 -6.46 -9.24
C THR A 22 19.04 -6.48 -8.34
N ILE A 23 19.23 -6.36 -7.02
CA ILE A 23 18.12 -6.23 -6.05
C ILE A 23 17.27 -4.99 -6.37
N TYR A 24 17.91 -3.86 -6.69
CA TYR A 24 17.22 -2.66 -7.11
C TYR A 24 16.36 -2.91 -8.37
N ARG A 25 16.92 -3.53 -9.41
CA ARG A 25 16.19 -3.87 -10.65
C ARG A 25 14.99 -4.79 -10.37
N TRP A 26 15.15 -5.78 -9.50
CA TRP A 26 14.03 -6.63 -9.05
C TRP A 26 12.95 -5.80 -8.36
N VAL A 27 13.29 -4.90 -7.44
CA VAL A 27 12.28 -4.03 -6.80
C VAL A 27 11.55 -3.18 -7.83
N GLN A 28 12.28 -2.59 -8.79
CA GLN A 28 11.67 -1.75 -9.84
C GLN A 28 10.72 -2.55 -10.74
N HIS A 29 11.05 -3.80 -11.04
CA HIS A 29 10.24 -4.66 -11.91
C HIS A 29 9.07 -5.32 -11.16
N TYR A 30 9.36 -5.99 -10.05
CA TYR A 30 8.38 -6.84 -9.36
C TYR A 30 7.48 -6.07 -8.40
N SER A 31 7.89 -4.94 -7.81
CA SER A 31 7.01 -4.23 -6.87
C SER A 31 5.70 -3.74 -7.51
N PRO A 32 5.73 -3.15 -8.73
CA PRO A 32 4.50 -2.85 -9.46
C PRO A 32 3.66 -4.08 -9.79
N GLU A 33 4.31 -5.21 -10.14
CA GLU A 33 3.63 -6.46 -10.48
C GLU A 33 2.96 -7.10 -9.26
N ILE A 34 3.65 -7.11 -8.11
CA ILE A 34 3.11 -7.56 -6.83
C ILE A 34 1.87 -6.73 -6.49
N GLU A 35 1.95 -5.40 -6.58
CA GLU A 35 0.80 -4.52 -6.32
C GLU A 35 -0.36 -4.81 -7.26
N ARG A 36 -0.10 -4.96 -8.56
CA ARG A 36 -1.14 -5.24 -9.56
C ARG A 36 -1.85 -6.56 -9.29
N ARG A 37 -1.11 -7.63 -9.02
CA ARG A 37 -1.64 -8.99 -8.88
C ARG A 37 -2.31 -9.23 -7.53
N MET A 38 -1.78 -8.63 -6.46
CA MET A 38 -2.27 -8.83 -5.10
C MET A 38 -3.25 -7.75 -4.64
N ARG A 39 -3.53 -6.72 -5.45
CA ARG A 39 -4.37 -5.56 -5.05
C ARG A 39 -5.67 -5.97 -4.37
N TRP A 40 -6.37 -6.94 -4.94
CA TRP A 40 -7.65 -7.42 -4.42
C TRP A 40 -7.52 -8.23 -3.12
N GLN A 41 -6.33 -8.67 -2.72
CA GLN A 41 -6.15 -9.47 -1.49
C GLN A 41 -6.02 -8.61 -0.23
N TRP A 42 -5.62 -7.34 -0.37
CA TRP A 42 -5.36 -6.45 0.77
C TRP A 42 -6.17 -5.15 0.75
N ARG A 43 -6.75 -4.75 -0.38
CA ARG A 43 -7.40 -3.43 -0.56
C ARG A 43 -8.78 -3.29 0.13
N HIS A 44 -9.30 -4.34 0.74
CA HIS A 44 -10.64 -4.33 1.34
C HIS A 44 -10.62 -3.63 2.72
N PRO A 45 -11.22 -2.42 2.85
CA PRO A 45 -11.24 -1.73 4.14
C PRO A 45 -12.13 -2.48 5.13
N ARG A 46 -11.74 -2.52 6.41
CA ARG A 46 -12.60 -3.08 7.47
C ARG A 46 -13.63 -2.07 7.97
N SER A 47 -13.47 -0.80 7.61
CA SER A 47 -14.36 0.28 8.03
C SER A 47 -14.72 1.21 6.88
N ASN A 48 -15.97 1.66 6.88
CA ASN A 48 -16.47 2.68 5.97
C ASN A 48 -16.12 4.11 6.44
N SER A 49 -15.24 4.25 7.44
CA SER A 49 -14.70 5.53 7.90
C SER A 49 -13.22 5.64 7.53
N TRP A 50 -12.93 6.53 6.58
CA TRP A 50 -11.60 6.70 6.02
C TRP A 50 -10.89 7.93 6.60
N ARG A 51 -9.56 7.88 6.63
CA ARG A 51 -8.66 9.01 6.88
C ARG A 51 -7.78 9.17 5.65
N VAL A 52 -7.83 10.36 5.08
CA VAL A 52 -7.13 10.71 3.86
C VAL A 52 -6.21 11.87 4.14
N ASP A 53 -4.94 11.70 3.84
CA ASP A 53 -3.94 12.73 4.01
C ASP A 53 -2.78 12.52 3.02
N GLU A 54 -1.98 13.56 2.83
CA GLU A 54 -0.79 13.52 2.00
C GLU A 54 0.47 13.70 2.83
N THR A 55 1.53 13.01 2.41
CA THR A 55 2.84 13.19 3.01
C THR A 55 3.90 13.52 1.98
N TYR A 56 4.89 14.31 2.38
CA TYR A 56 5.99 14.70 1.52
C TYR A 56 7.02 13.57 1.41
N ILE A 57 7.55 13.38 0.21
CA ILE A 57 8.73 12.54 -0.06
C ILE A 57 9.67 13.26 -1.02
N LYS A 58 10.99 13.04 -0.92
CA LYS A 58 11.95 13.64 -1.85
C LYS A 58 12.16 12.73 -3.07
N VAL A 59 11.96 13.29 -4.25
CA VAL A 59 12.26 12.69 -5.56
C VAL A 59 13.13 13.66 -6.35
N ARG A 60 14.35 13.25 -6.71
CA ARG A 60 15.36 14.05 -7.41
C ARG A 60 15.62 15.40 -6.71
N GLY A 61 15.68 15.39 -5.38
CA GLY A 61 15.87 16.59 -4.57
C GLY A 61 14.64 17.50 -4.44
N LYS A 62 13.55 17.25 -5.18
CA LYS A 62 12.30 18.00 -5.10
C LYS A 62 11.28 17.28 -4.22
N TRP A 63 10.43 18.05 -3.55
CA TRP A 63 9.30 17.49 -2.80
C TRP A 63 8.20 17.01 -3.74
N ALA A 64 7.73 15.79 -3.50
CA ALA A 64 6.56 15.19 -4.12
C ALA A 64 5.56 14.79 -3.03
N TYR A 65 4.30 14.64 -3.41
CA TYR A 65 3.17 14.40 -2.51
C TYR A 65 2.66 12.98 -2.69
N LEU A 66 2.78 12.18 -1.64
CA LEU A 66 2.21 10.85 -1.56
C LEU A 66 0.86 10.94 -0.81
N TYR A 67 -0.22 10.89 -1.58
CA TYR A 67 -1.58 10.80 -1.09
C TYR A 67 -1.85 9.38 -0.58
N ARG A 68 -2.51 9.25 0.57
CA ARG A 68 -2.80 7.96 1.20
C ARG A 68 -4.16 7.96 1.86
N ALA A 69 -4.80 6.81 1.83
CA ALA A 69 -6.05 6.54 2.51
C ALA A 69 -5.86 5.33 3.41
N VAL A 70 -6.25 5.48 4.67
CA VAL A 70 -6.36 4.38 5.63
C VAL A 70 -7.75 4.37 6.23
N ASP A 71 -8.21 3.22 6.71
CA ASP A 71 -9.46 3.14 7.46
C ASP A 71 -9.27 3.55 8.93
N LYS A 72 -10.35 3.53 9.72
CA LYS A 72 -10.31 3.84 11.16
C LYS A 72 -9.31 2.97 11.96
N PHE A 73 -9.06 1.75 11.52
CA PHE A 73 -8.15 0.80 12.18
C PHE A 73 -6.71 0.89 11.66
N GLY A 74 -6.46 1.75 10.67
CA GLY A 74 -5.15 1.95 10.07
C GLY A 74 -4.84 1.00 8.93
N ASP A 75 -5.82 0.28 8.37
CA ASP A 75 -5.62 -0.56 7.20
C ASP A 75 -5.45 0.31 5.95
N THR A 76 -4.47 -0.01 5.10
CA THR A 76 -4.19 0.73 3.86
C THR A 76 -5.30 0.48 2.84
N ILE A 77 -5.91 1.54 2.35
CA ILE A 77 -6.96 1.49 1.32
C ILE A 77 -6.34 1.73 -0.06
N ASP A 78 -5.66 2.86 -0.22
CA ASP A 78 -4.97 3.19 -1.46
C ASP A 78 -3.92 4.29 -1.24
N PHE A 79 -3.06 4.47 -2.24
CA PHE A 79 -2.04 5.51 -2.28
C PHE A 79 -1.79 6.01 -3.71
N TYR A 80 -1.36 7.26 -3.84
CA TYR A 80 -1.05 7.88 -5.13
C TYR A 80 0.08 8.89 -4.99
N LEU A 81 1.10 8.75 -5.84
CA LEU A 81 2.23 9.66 -5.86
C LEU A 81 2.05 10.72 -6.95
N SER A 82 2.16 11.99 -6.55
CA SER A 82 2.02 13.15 -7.42
C SER A 82 3.18 14.13 -7.23
N SER A 83 3.57 14.84 -8.29
CA SER A 83 4.51 15.95 -8.19
C SER A 83 3.86 17.25 -7.69
N THR A 84 2.52 17.33 -7.73
CA THR A 84 1.76 18.55 -7.37
C THR A 84 0.74 18.26 -6.28
N ARG A 85 0.51 19.26 -5.41
CA ARG A 85 -0.56 19.28 -4.41
C ARG A 85 -1.71 20.16 -4.91
N ASN A 86 -2.64 19.59 -5.66
CA ASN A 86 -3.80 20.32 -6.20
C ASN A 86 -5.07 19.44 -6.23
N THR A 87 -6.21 20.08 -6.48
CA THR A 87 -7.53 19.40 -6.57
C THR A 87 -7.52 18.27 -7.60
N LYS A 88 -6.84 18.45 -8.75
CA LYS A 88 -6.73 17.42 -9.79
C LYS A 88 -6.02 16.15 -9.28
N ALA A 89 -4.94 16.30 -8.52
CA ALA A 89 -4.23 15.18 -7.91
C ALA A 89 -5.07 14.50 -6.82
N ALA A 90 -5.73 15.28 -5.95
CA ALA A 90 -6.63 14.76 -4.93
C ALA A 90 -7.81 13.99 -5.54
N LYS A 91 -8.44 14.53 -6.60
CA LYS A 91 -9.52 13.87 -7.35
C LYS A 91 -9.06 12.57 -8.00
N ARG A 92 -7.88 12.57 -8.64
CA ARG A 92 -7.30 11.35 -9.22
C ARG A 92 -7.06 10.29 -8.14
N PHE A 93 -6.53 10.69 -6.99
CA PHE A 93 -6.30 9.79 -5.86
C PHE A 93 -7.61 9.21 -5.32
N LEU A 94 -8.58 10.06 -4.96
CA LEU A 94 -9.87 9.63 -4.42
C LEU A 94 -10.64 8.77 -5.42
N GLY A 95 -10.66 9.16 -6.70
CA GLY A 95 -11.27 8.37 -7.76
C GLY A 95 -10.60 7.00 -7.92
N LYS A 96 -9.26 6.92 -7.82
CA LYS A 96 -8.54 5.64 -7.80
C LYS A 96 -8.92 4.79 -6.59
N ALA A 97 -9.01 5.41 -5.41
CA ALA A 97 -9.33 4.73 -4.16
C ALA A 97 -10.75 4.18 -4.14
N LEU A 98 -11.73 4.91 -4.70
CA LEU A 98 -13.14 4.49 -4.79
C LEU A 98 -13.39 3.46 -5.90
N LYS A 99 -12.59 3.47 -6.97
CA LYS A 99 -12.82 2.62 -8.15
C LYS A 99 -12.80 1.13 -7.82
N GLY A 100 -13.87 0.43 -8.19
CA GLY A 100 -13.97 -1.04 -8.06
C GLY A 100 -14.18 -1.51 -6.61
N LEU A 101 -14.53 -0.61 -5.69
CA LEU A 101 -15.07 -1.01 -4.40
C LEU A 101 -16.53 -1.43 -4.56
N LYS A 102 -16.91 -2.47 -3.83
CA LYS A 102 -18.31 -2.92 -3.77
C LYS A 102 -19.14 -1.93 -2.95
N SER A 103 -20.45 -1.91 -3.14
CA SER A 103 -21.34 -0.91 -2.51
C SER A 103 -21.20 -0.87 -0.98
N TRP A 104 -20.98 -2.02 -0.33
CA TRP A 104 -20.80 -2.08 1.13
C TRP A 104 -19.40 -1.66 1.62
N GLU A 105 -18.41 -1.60 0.73
CA GLU A 105 -17.03 -1.18 1.02
C GLU A 105 -16.83 0.33 0.81
N GLN A 106 -17.82 1.00 0.22
CA GLN A 106 -17.77 2.44 0.01
C GLN A 106 -17.75 3.19 1.35
N PRO A 107 -16.97 4.28 1.45
CA PRO A 107 -16.91 5.05 2.68
C PRO A 107 -18.24 5.75 2.92
N ARG A 108 -18.71 5.72 4.17
CA ARG A 108 -19.77 6.62 4.64
C ARG A 108 -19.20 7.96 5.10
N VAL A 109 -17.95 7.96 5.55
CA VAL A 109 -17.26 9.14 6.07
C VAL A 109 -15.83 9.17 5.56
N ILE A 110 -15.41 10.31 5.01
CA ILE A 110 -14.01 10.60 4.67
C ILE A 110 -13.55 11.77 5.53
N ASN A 111 -12.56 11.53 6.38
CA ASN A 111 -11.89 12.59 7.13
C ASN A 111 -10.62 13.01 6.40
N THR A 112 -10.44 14.31 6.15
CA THR A 112 -9.19 14.84 5.58
C THR A 112 -8.63 15.95 6.47
N ASP A 113 -7.41 16.41 6.16
CA ASP A 113 -6.94 17.69 6.67
C ASP A 113 -7.79 18.87 6.11
N LYS A 114 -7.60 20.06 6.67
CA LYS A 114 -8.33 21.30 6.32
C LYS A 114 -8.01 21.84 4.91
N ALA A 115 -7.26 21.11 4.09
CA ALA A 115 -6.91 21.53 2.74
C ALA A 115 -8.17 21.61 1.84
N PRO A 116 -8.41 22.76 1.16
CA PRO A 116 -9.61 22.96 0.32
C PRO A 116 -9.65 22.02 -0.89
N THR A 117 -8.49 21.46 -1.28
CA THR A 117 -8.35 20.55 -2.43
C THR A 117 -9.21 19.29 -2.31
N TYR A 118 -9.42 18.77 -1.10
CA TYR A 118 -10.22 17.56 -0.90
C TYR A 118 -11.72 17.81 -1.01
N GLY A 119 -12.21 18.94 -0.48
CA GLY A 119 -13.61 19.32 -0.58
C GLY A 119 -14.05 19.48 -2.03
N ALA A 120 -13.27 20.23 -2.82
CA ALA A 120 -13.51 20.40 -4.25
C ALA A 120 -13.45 19.07 -5.01
N ALA A 121 -12.44 18.23 -4.74
CA ALA A 121 -12.30 16.93 -5.38
C ALA A 121 -13.48 15.98 -5.08
N LEU A 122 -13.98 15.98 -3.84
CA LEU A 122 -15.14 15.17 -3.44
C LEU A 122 -16.43 15.68 -4.09
N ALA A 123 -16.62 16.99 -4.17
CA ALA A 123 -17.79 17.58 -4.85
C ALA A 123 -17.84 17.15 -6.33
N GLU A 124 -16.72 17.27 -7.04
CA GLU A 124 -16.61 16.82 -8.44
C GLU A 124 -16.86 15.31 -8.58
N LEU A 125 -16.33 14.47 -7.68
CA LEU A 125 -16.54 13.01 -7.73
C LEU A 125 -18.00 12.62 -7.45
N LYS A 126 -18.71 13.38 -6.61
CA LYS A 126 -20.15 13.18 -6.38
C LYS A 126 -20.96 13.56 -7.61
N GLN A 127 -20.63 14.68 -8.26
CA GLN A 127 -21.27 15.09 -9.52
C GLN A 127 -21.06 14.06 -10.64
N GLU A 128 -19.88 13.44 -10.70
CA GLU A 128 -19.58 12.37 -11.67
C GLU A 128 -20.17 11.00 -11.31
N GLY A 129 -20.90 10.87 -10.20
CA GLY A 129 -21.45 9.59 -9.73
C GLY A 129 -20.40 8.56 -9.28
N LYS A 130 -19.14 8.99 -9.07
CA LYS A 130 -18.03 8.12 -8.63
C LYS A 130 -17.92 7.99 -7.11
N CYS A 131 -18.55 8.91 -6.38
CA CYS A 131 -18.65 8.93 -4.93
C CYS A 131 -20.13 9.08 -4.57
N ALA A 132 -20.63 8.31 -3.61
CA ALA A 132 -22.02 8.42 -3.20
C ALA A 132 -22.34 9.83 -2.65
N SER A 133 -23.54 10.32 -2.91
CA SER A 133 -23.95 11.67 -2.53
C SER A 133 -24.00 11.86 -1.02
N ASP A 134 -24.31 10.80 -0.28
CA ASP A 134 -24.44 10.72 1.18
C ASP A 134 -23.10 10.59 1.93
N VAL A 135 -21.97 10.40 1.22
CA VAL A 135 -20.65 10.35 1.87
C VAL A 135 -20.37 11.68 2.59
N GLN A 136 -20.15 11.61 3.90
CA GLN A 136 -19.85 12.78 4.70
C GLN A 136 -18.36 13.12 4.63
N HIS A 137 -18.04 14.37 4.30
CA HIS A 137 -16.69 14.90 4.40
C HIS A 137 -16.50 15.59 5.75
N ARG A 138 -15.46 15.23 6.49
CA ARG A 138 -15.12 15.81 7.80
C ARG A 138 -13.68 16.30 7.80
N GLN A 139 -13.42 17.32 8.63
CA GLN A 139 -12.09 17.92 8.81
C GLN A 139 -11.72 17.98 10.29
N VAL A 140 -11.69 16.81 10.92
CA VAL A 140 -11.43 16.68 12.36
C VAL A 140 -9.95 16.32 12.56
N LYS A 141 -9.18 17.25 13.14
CA LYS A 141 -7.73 17.15 13.28
C LYS A 141 -7.26 15.87 13.99
N TYR A 142 -7.84 15.56 15.15
CA TYR A 142 -7.39 14.42 15.98
C TYR A 142 -7.68 13.04 15.34
N LEU A 143 -8.59 12.97 14.36
CA LEU A 143 -8.84 11.72 13.64
C LEU A 143 -7.73 11.38 12.64
N ASN A 144 -6.90 12.36 12.24
CA ASN A 144 -5.79 12.14 11.32
C ASN A 144 -4.57 11.48 11.96
N ASN A 145 -4.51 11.37 13.30
CA ASN A 145 -3.41 10.73 14.01
C ASN A 145 -3.08 9.32 13.48
N VAL A 146 -4.10 8.57 13.03
CA VAL A 146 -3.93 7.22 12.46
C VAL A 146 -3.15 7.27 11.14
N VAL A 147 -3.51 8.16 10.22
CA VAL A 147 -2.83 8.28 8.93
C VAL A 147 -1.45 8.90 9.09
N GLU A 148 -1.29 9.84 10.02
CA GLU A 148 -0.01 10.45 10.39
C GLU A 148 0.97 9.43 11.00
N ALA A 149 0.51 8.58 11.92
CA ALA A 149 1.33 7.50 12.47
C ALA A 149 1.76 6.52 11.38
N ASP A 150 0.85 6.21 10.44
CA ASP A 150 1.14 5.34 9.31
C ASP A 150 2.16 5.99 8.33
N HIS A 151 2.11 7.32 8.16
CA HIS A 151 3.15 8.09 7.43
C HIS A 151 4.53 7.93 8.06
N GLY A 152 4.63 8.01 9.38
CA GLY A 152 5.90 7.85 10.11
C GLY A 152 6.57 6.51 9.80
N LYS A 153 5.80 5.41 9.88
CA LYS A 153 6.27 4.06 9.57
C LYS A 153 6.75 3.93 8.12
N LEU A 154 6.03 4.51 7.17
CA LEU A 154 6.45 4.50 5.77
C LEU A 154 7.74 5.31 5.55
N LYS A 155 7.84 6.49 6.16
CA LYS A 155 9.05 7.33 6.06
C LYS A 155 10.28 6.64 6.62
N GLN A 156 10.15 5.82 7.66
CA GLN A 156 11.24 4.99 8.20
C GLN A 156 11.77 3.95 7.19
N LEU A 157 10.92 3.45 6.28
CA LEU A 157 11.32 2.55 5.19
C LEU A 157 11.94 3.31 4.01
N ILE A 158 11.49 4.53 3.74
CA ILE A 158 11.99 5.35 2.62
C ILE A 158 13.35 6.00 2.95
N LYS A 159 13.57 6.40 4.22
CA LYS A 159 14.79 7.12 4.66
C LYS A 159 16.11 6.44 4.23
N PRO A 160 16.31 5.11 4.37
CA PRO A 160 17.53 4.42 3.97
C PRO A 160 17.76 4.37 2.44
N VAL A 161 16.70 4.56 1.64
CA VAL A 161 16.78 4.51 0.17
C VAL A 161 17.48 5.75 -0.42
N ARG A 162 17.90 6.71 0.44
CA ARG A 162 18.66 7.94 0.08
C ARG A 162 18.04 8.77 -1.05
N GLY A 163 16.70 8.78 -1.10
CA GLY A 163 15.91 9.57 -2.05
C GLY A 163 15.82 8.94 -3.44
N PHE A 164 14.67 9.09 -4.09
CA PHE A 164 14.41 8.49 -5.39
C PHE A 164 14.96 9.35 -6.53
N LYS A 165 15.49 8.74 -7.59
CA LYS A 165 16.03 9.48 -8.76
C LYS A 165 14.95 9.98 -9.71
N THR A 166 13.85 9.23 -9.87
CA THR A 166 12.73 9.59 -10.75
C THR A 166 11.38 9.28 -10.09
N MET A 167 10.30 9.91 -10.57
CA MET A 167 8.93 9.62 -10.12
C MET A 167 8.53 8.18 -10.39
N LYS A 168 8.90 7.64 -11.56
CA LYS A 168 8.64 6.24 -11.92
C LYS A 168 9.25 5.29 -10.91
N THR A 169 10.53 5.51 -10.58
CA THR A 169 11.25 4.64 -9.65
C THR A 169 10.78 4.79 -8.21
N ALA A 170 10.43 6.02 -7.81
CA ALA A 170 9.81 6.28 -6.52
C ALA A 170 8.51 5.50 -6.37
N TYR A 171 7.66 5.60 -7.39
CA TYR A 171 6.35 4.99 -7.32
C TYR A 171 6.43 3.46 -7.30
N ALA A 172 7.32 2.87 -8.10
CA ALA A 172 7.55 1.42 -8.08
C ALA A 172 7.99 0.91 -6.70
N THR A 173 8.98 1.55 -6.08
CA THR A 173 9.42 1.15 -4.74
C THR A 173 8.33 1.36 -3.68
N ILE A 174 7.59 2.48 -3.72
CA ILE A 174 6.51 2.74 -2.77
C ILE A 174 5.39 1.71 -2.89
N LYS A 175 5.06 1.26 -4.11
CA LYS A 175 4.10 0.17 -4.31
C LYS A 175 4.51 -1.08 -3.53
N GLY A 176 5.78 -1.47 -3.62
CA GLY A 176 6.32 -2.61 -2.88
C GLY A 176 6.20 -2.41 -1.36
N PHE A 177 6.60 -1.24 -0.86
CA PHE A 177 6.48 -0.93 0.57
C PHE A 177 5.04 -0.97 1.05
N GLU A 178 4.09 -0.39 0.31
CA GLU A 178 2.68 -0.36 0.72
C GLU A 178 2.06 -1.75 0.74
N VAL A 179 2.32 -2.58 -0.28
CA VAL A 179 1.81 -3.97 -0.29
C VAL A 179 2.39 -4.75 0.87
N MET A 180 3.71 -4.72 1.07
CA MET A 180 4.35 -5.44 2.17
C MET A 180 3.87 -4.94 3.54
N ARG A 181 3.58 -3.64 3.69
CA ARG A 181 3.00 -3.10 4.92
C ARG A 181 1.56 -3.54 5.13
N ALA A 182 0.74 -3.58 4.08
CA ALA A 182 -0.63 -4.06 4.16
C ALA A 182 -0.67 -5.55 4.57
N LEU A 183 0.20 -6.38 3.99
CA LEU A 183 0.36 -7.78 4.38
C LEU A 183 0.76 -7.93 5.85
N ARG A 184 1.80 -7.20 6.30
CA ARG A 184 2.23 -7.21 7.70
C ARG A 184 1.18 -6.69 8.70
N LYS A 185 0.23 -5.86 8.26
CA LYS A 185 -0.92 -5.43 9.06
C LYS A 185 -2.02 -6.50 9.12
N GLY A 186 -1.88 -7.61 8.41
CA GLY A 186 -2.84 -8.70 8.36
C GLY A 186 -3.95 -8.49 7.32
N GLN A 187 -3.85 -7.49 6.43
CA GLN A 187 -4.90 -7.24 5.42
C GLN A 187 -5.04 -8.38 4.41
N GLY A 188 -4.00 -9.21 4.25
CA GLY A 188 -4.02 -10.43 3.44
C GLY A 188 -4.34 -11.72 4.22
N ARG A 189 -4.70 -11.64 5.51
CA ARG A 189 -4.78 -12.81 6.41
C ARG A 189 -5.75 -13.89 5.93
N ALA A 190 -6.82 -13.51 5.23
CA ALA A 190 -7.76 -14.48 4.65
C ALA A 190 -7.12 -15.39 3.59
N TYR A 191 -6.00 -14.96 3.00
CA TYR A 191 -5.25 -15.68 1.97
C TYR A 191 -3.93 -16.27 2.51
N ASN A 192 -3.58 -15.97 3.77
CA ASN A 192 -2.42 -16.51 4.45
C ASN A 192 -2.85 -17.68 5.36
N LEU A 193 -2.74 -18.90 4.84
CA LEU A 193 -3.17 -20.13 5.54
C LEU A 193 -2.42 -20.33 6.86
N THR A 194 -1.09 -20.16 6.86
CA THR A 194 -0.26 -20.42 8.03
C THR A 194 -0.17 -19.23 8.99
N ARG A 195 -0.61 -18.05 8.55
CA ARG A 195 -0.62 -16.79 9.33
C ARG A 195 0.76 -16.35 9.81
N ASP A 196 1.80 -16.72 9.06
CA ASP A 196 3.20 -16.38 9.32
C ASP A 196 3.85 -15.74 8.07
N PRO A 197 5.09 -15.23 8.16
CA PRO A 197 5.80 -14.64 7.02
C PRO A 197 6.08 -15.60 5.85
N ILE A 198 6.19 -16.91 6.09
CA ILE A 198 6.31 -17.93 5.04
C ILE A 198 4.99 -18.02 4.27
N GLY A 199 3.86 -17.93 4.95
CA GLY A 199 2.55 -17.86 4.29
C GLY A 199 2.37 -16.58 3.46
N GLU A 200 2.90 -15.44 3.89
CA GLU A 200 2.95 -14.21 3.06
C GLU A 200 3.78 -14.42 1.79
N LYS A 201 4.94 -15.08 1.90
CA LYS A 201 5.76 -15.47 0.75
C LYS A 201 4.95 -16.34 -0.21
N ARG A 202 4.26 -17.38 0.29
CA ARG A 202 3.45 -18.26 -0.56
C ARG A 202 2.30 -17.53 -1.25
N MET A 203 1.68 -16.54 -0.60
CA MET A 203 0.69 -15.67 -1.26
C MET A 203 1.29 -14.97 -2.48
N ILE A 204 2.51 -14.43 -2.35
CA ILE A 204 3.23 -13.79 -3.46
C ILE A 204 3.54 -14.84 -4.53
N GLU A 205 4.11 -15.99 -4.18
CA GLU A 205 4.44 -17.05 -5.13
C GLU A 205 3.22 -17.54 -5.92
N ARG A 206 2.07 -17.69 -5.27
CA ARG A 206 0.79 -18.02 -5.94
C ARG A 206 0.32 -16.92 -6.88
N ALA A 207 0.46 -15.65 -6.49
CA ALA A 207 0.15 -14.53 -7.38
C ALA A 207 1.05 -14.53 -8.63
N PHE A 208 2.25 -15.12 -8.55
CA PHE A 208 3.18 -15.25 -9.66
C PHE A 208 3.11 -16.58 -10.42
N GLY A 209 2.34 -17.56 -9.94
CA GLY A 209 2.26 -18.89 -10.56
C GLY A 209 3.53 -19.72 -10.42
N VAL A 210 4.39 -19.39 -9.46
CA VAL A 210 5.67 -20.08 -9.20
C VAL A 210 5.62 -20.97 -7.95
N GLY A 211 4.63 -20.76 -7.09
CA GLY A 211 4.43 -21.56 -5.87
C GLY A 211 3.33 -22.60 -5.99
N PRO A 212 3.19 -23.49 -5.00
CA PRO A 212 2.13 -24.49 -4.96
C PRO A 212 0.75 -23.81 -4.95
N CYS A 213 -0.24 -24.43 -5.59
CA CYS A 213 -1.61 -23.95 -5.53
C CYS A 213 -2.18 -24.04 -4.10
N VAL A 214 -3.29 -23.32 -3.84
CA VAL A 214 -3.92 -23.28 -2.51
C VAL A 214 -4.30 -24.67 -2.01
N MET A 215 -4.72 -25.57 -2.91
CA MET A 215 -5.07 -26.95 -2.54
C MET A 215 -3.83 -27.74 -2.08
N ALA A 216 -2.74 -27.70 -2.85
CA ALA A 216 -1.51 -28.39 -2.49
C ALA A 216 -0.94 -27.88 -1.16
N GLU A 217 -1.03 -26.57 -0.92
CA GLU A 217 -0.61 -25.98 0.35
C GLU A 217 -1.50 -26.40 1.52
N THR A 218 -2.82 -26.41 1.32
CA THR A 218 -3.78 -26.85 2.34
C THR A 218 -3.55 -28.30 2.72
N MET A 219 -3.32 -29.19 1.73
CA MET A 219 -3.03 -30.60 1.98
C MET A 219 -1.75 -30.77 2.79
N ALA A 220 -0.64 -30.13 2.38
CA ALA A 220 0.62 -30.19 3.11
C ALA A 220 0.51 -29.60 4.53
N TRP A 221 -0.32 -28.59 4.74
CA TRP A 221 -0.58 -28.02 6.06
C TRP A 221 -1.38 -28.97 6.94
N LEU A 222 -2.44 -29.60 6.41
CA LEU A 222 -3.26 -30.57 7.13
C LEU A 222 -2.45 -31.82 7.51
N GLU A 223 -1.66 -32.37 6.59
CA GLU A 223 -0.76 -33.50 6.86
C GLU A 223 0.17 -33.20 8.03
N LYS A 224 0.75 -32.00 8.07
CA LYS A 224 1.63 -31.58 9.16
C LYS A 224 0.90 -31.40 10.50
N GLN A 225 -0.36 -30.96 10.48
CA GLN A 225 -1.17 -30.83 11.71
C GLN A 225 -1.65 -32.19 12.23
N LEU A 226 -1.95 -33.13 11.34
CA LEU A 226 -2.40 -34.48 11.70
C LEU A 226 -1.25 -35.39 12.15
N ALA A 227 -0.02 -35.09 11.72
CA ALA A 227 1.19 -35.80 12.15
C ALA A 227 1.79 -35.30 13.47
N ALA A 228 1.20 -34.27 14.10
CA ALA A 228 1.63 -33.66 15.36
C ALA A 228 0.67 -34.00 16.50
#